data_AF-A0A966Q7R8-F1
#
_entry.id   AF-A0A966Q7R8-F1
#
_cell.length_a   1.000
_cell.length_b   1.000
_cell.length_c   1.000
_cell.angle_alpha   90.00
_cell.angle_beta   90.00
_cell.angle_gamma   90.00
#
_symmetry.space_group_name_H-M   'P 1'
#
loop_
_entity.id
_entity.type
_entity.pdbx_description
1 polymer ?
#
loop_
_entity_poly.entity_id
_entity_poly.type
_entity_poly.pdbx_seq_one_letter_code
_entity_poly.pdbx_strand_id
1 'polypeptide(L)' 'MCGIVGYTGPNPALNRVIEGLRRLEYRGYDSAGVALVTKPGEPLFISKKAGKLANLESVLTSDLESAKSGIG' A
#
# COMPACT_ATOMS: atom_id res chain seq x y z
N MET A 1 15.08 -9.29 1.73
CA MET A 1 15.03 -8.66 0.39
C MET A 1 13.97 -7.58 0.47
N CYS A 2 14.07 -6.45 -0.25
CA CYS A 2 13.03 -5.40 -0.21
C CYS A 2 12.38 -5.23 -1.59
N GLY A 3 11.13 -4.79 -1.62
CA GLY A 3 10.39 -4.40 -2.82
C GLY A 3 9.69 -3.08 -2.57
N ILE A 4 9.61 -2.22 -3.59
CA ILE A 4 8.92 -0.92 -3.51
C ILE A 4 8.03 -0.81 -4.74
N VAL A 5 6.79 -0.41 -4.52
CA VAL A 5 5.79 -0.15 -5.57
C VAL A 5 5.18 1.22 -5.33
N GLY A 6 5.31 2.10 -6.31
CA GLY A 6 4.63 3.40 -6.33
C GLY A 6 3.54 3.44 -7.39
N TYR A 7 2.46 4.16 -7.11
CA TYR A 7 1.45 4.48 -8.11
C TYR A 7 0.98 5.93 -7.94
N THR A 8 0.82 6.62 -9.07
CA THR A 8 0.15 7.92 -9.19
C THR A 8 -0.69 7.93 -10.45
N GLY A 9 -1.98 8.23 -10.33
CA GLY A 9 -2.86 8.27 -11.50
C GLY A 9 -4.34 8.40 -11.14
N PRO A 10 -5.24 8.29 -12.13
CA PRO A 10 -6.67 8.56 -11.94
C PRO A 10 -7.42 7.50 -11.12
N ASN A 11 -6.92 6.26 -11.09
CA ASN A 11 -7.52 5.15 -10.34
C ASN A 11 -7.10 5.17 -8.86
N PRO A 12 -7.83 4.48 -7.96
CA PRO A 12 -7.42 4.30 -6.57
C PRO A 12 -6.02 3.68 -6.45
N ALA A 13 -5.15 4.33 -5.67
CA ALA A 13 -3.76 3.91 -5.51
C ALA A 13 -3.62 2.62 -4.71
N LEU A 14 -4.44 2.43 -3.68
CA LEU A 14 -4.34 1.31 -2.76
C LEU A 14 -4.30 -0.04 -3.50
N ASN A 15 -5.29 -0.32 -4.34
CA ASN A 15 -5.38 -1.59 -5.06
C ASN A 15 -4.21 -1.81 -6.02
N ARG A 16 -3.69 -0.74 -6.64
CA ARG A 16 -2.54 -0.82 -7.55
C ARG A 16 -1.25 -1.13 -6.82
N VAL A 17 -1.04 -0.49 -5.66
CA VAL A 17 0.13 -0.74 -4.81
C VAL A 17 0.09 -2.15 -4.24
N ILE A 18 -1.05 -2.60 -3.68
CA ILE A 18 -1.21 -3.94 -3.10
C ILE A 18 -0.97 -5.02 -4.16
N GLU A 19 -1.52 -4.88 -5.35
CA GLU A 19 -1.30 -5.84 -6.44
C GLU A 19 0.17 -5.87 -6.88
N GLY A 20 0.85 -4.73 -6.91
CA GLY A 20 2.29 -4.69 -7.16
C GLY A 20 3.09 -5.40 -6.07
N LEU A 21 2.78 -5.14 -4.80
CA LEU A 21 3.43 -5.79 -3.66
C LEU A 21 3.23 -7.31 -3.69
N ARG A 22 2.03 -7.78 -4.04
CA ARG A 22 1.72 -9.20 -4.20
C ARG A 22 2.61 -9.86 -5.23
N ARG A 23 2.85 -9.19 -6.37
CA ARG A 23 3.77 -9.68 -7.41
C ARG A 23 5.22 -9.73 -6.96
N LEU A 24 5.58 -9.00 -5.91
CA LEU A 24 6.93 -9.00 -5.34
C LEU A 24 7.06 -9.99 -4.17
N GLU A 25 5.97 -10.50 -3.60
CA GLU A 25 5.96 -11.35 -2.39
C GLU A 25 6.82 -12.62 -2.52
N TYR A 26 7.02 -13.13 -3.75
CA TYR A 26 7.92 -14.26 -4.04
C TYR A 26 9.37 -14.03 -3.59
N ARG A 27 9.79 -12.77 -3.41
CA ARG A 27 11.14 -12.39 -2.94
C ARG A 27 11.34 -12.61 -1.43
N GLY A 28 10.25 -12.83 -0.69
CA GLY A 28 10.27 -13.00 0.76
C GLY A 28 10.50 -11.70 1.52
N TYR A 29 9.46 -11.28 2.25
CA TYR A 29 9.48 -10.12 3.15
C TYR A 29 9.03 -10.54 4.55
N ASP A 30 9.65 -9.95 5.57
CA ASP A 30 9.29 -10.10 6.97
C ASP A 30 8.24 -9.07 7.42
N SER A 31 7.92 -8.11 6.57
CA SER A 31 6.93 -7.06 6.80
C SER A 31 6.46 -6.42 5.48
N ALA A 32 5.32 -5.74 5.55
CA ALA A 32 4.78 -4.92 4.46
C ALA A 32 4.22 -3.60 5.00
N GLY A 33 4.18 -2.56 4.17
CA GLY A 33 3.56 -1.28 4.51
C GLY A 33 3.00 -0.58 3.30
N VAL A 34 2.14 0.40 3.54
CA VAL A 34 1.66 1.35 2.53
C VAL A 34 1.59 2.74 3.13
N ALA A 35 1.85 3.74 2.29
CA ALA A 35 1.60 5.14 2.56
C ALA A 35 0.76 5.74 1.42
N LEU A 36 -0.32 6.43 1.76
CA LEU A 36 -1.29 6.98 0.80
C LEU A 36 -1.51 8.48 1.03
N VAL A 37 -1.66 9.22 -0.05
CA VAL A 37 -2.15 10.60 -0.03
C VAL A 37 -3.67 10.57 -0.07
N THR A 38 -4.31 10.65 1.10
CA THR A 38 -5.78 10.61 1.23
C THR A 38 -6.41 11.97 0.97
N LYS A 39 -5.81 13.05 1.48
CA LYS A 39 -6.28 14.43 1.30
C LYS A 39 -5.11 15.41 1.13
N PRO A 40 -5.24 16.43 0.26
CA PRO A 40 -4.23 17.48 0.14
C PRO A 40 -4.01 18.24 1.45
N GLY A 41 -2.76 18.42 1.85
CA GLY A 41 -2.38 19.18 3.05
C GLY A 41 -2.55 18.43 4.38
N GLU A 42 -3.13 17.23 4.38
CA GLU A 42 -3.17 16.36 5.57
C GLU A 42 -1.96 15.41 5.61
N PRO A 43 -1.59 14.87 6.79
CA PRO A 43 -0.59 13.83 6.90
C PRO A 43 -0.93 12.60 6.04
N LEU A 44 0.10 11.90 5.59
CA LEU A 44 -0.07 10.64 4.88
C LEU A 44 -0.78 9.62 5.78
N PHE A 45 -1.73 8.89 5.21
CA PHE A 45 -2.15 7.64 5.82
C PHE A 45 -1.01 6.64 5.72
N ILE A 46 -0.64 6.00 6.83
CA ILE A 46 0.44 5.01 6.88
C ILE A 46 -0.07 3.78 7.64
N SER A 47 0.10 2.60 7.03
CA SER A 47 -0.16 1.33 7.68
C SER A 47 1.00 0.37 7.44
N LYS A 48 1.42 -0.35 8.48
CA LYS A 48 2.53 -1.31 8.44
C LYS A 48 2.18 -2.53 9.26
N LYS A 49 2.53 -3.71 8.76
CA LYS A 49 2.35 -4.99 9.45
C LYS A 49 3.56 -5.90 9.26
N ALA A 50 3.90 -6.61 10.33
CA ALA A 50 4.87 -7.69 10.26
C ALA A 50 4.22 -8.94 9.65
N GLY A 51 5.04 -9.76 9.01
CA GLY A 51 4.64 -10.98 8.32
C GLY A 51 4.18 -10.74 6.88
N LYS A 52 3.31 -11.63 6.40
CA LYS A 52 2.84 -11.68 5.01
C LYS A 52 2.01 -10.45 4.64
N LEU A 53 1.92 -10.17 3.33
CA LEU A 53 1.13 -9.05 2.81
C LEU A 53 -0.35 -9.12 3.26
N ALA A 54 -0.90 -10.33 3.38
CA ALA A 54 -2.27 -10.57 3.86
C ALA A 54 -2.55 -9.95 5.25
N ASN A 55 -1.54 -9.84 6.12
CA ASN A 55 -1.69 -9.19 7.42
C ASN A 55 -1.91 -7.68 7.29
N LEU A 56 -1.31 -7.05 6.28
CA LEU A 56 -1.54 -5.65 5.95
C LEU A 56 -2.91 -5.48 5.31
N GLU A 57 -3.28 -6.34 4.35
CA GLU A 57 -4.59 -6.30 3.68
C GLU A 57 -5.75 -6.39 4.68
N SER A 58 -5.63 -7.18 5.75
CA SER A 58 -6.69 -7.36 6.75
C SER A 58 -6.99 -6.12 7.60
N VAL A 59 -6.10 -5.12 7.61
CA VAL A 59 -6.28 -3.87 8.36
C VAL A 59 -6.52 -2.65 7.47
N LEU A 60 -6.54 -2.83 6.15
CA LEU A 60 -6.83 -1.78 5.20
C LEU A 60 -8.33 -1.73 4.95
N THR A 61 -8.86 -0.52 4.87
CA THR A 61 -10.31 -0.24 4.78
C THR A 61 -10.65 0.45 3.47
N SER A 62 -11.91 0.34 3.04
CA SER A 62 -12.39 0.84 1.74
C SER A 62 -12.49 2.37 1.65
N ASP A 63 -12.42 3.08 2.77
CA ASP A 63 -12.37 4.55 2.84
C ASP A 63 -11.10 5.13 2.17
N LEU A 64 -10.08 4.30 1.96
CA LEU A 64 -8.82 4.65 1.30
C LEU A 64 -8.92 4.71 -0.23
N GLU A 65 -10.05 4.34 -0.84
CA GLU A 65 -10.23 4.35 -2.30
C GLU A 65 -10.18 5.75 -2.94
N SER A 66 -10.34 6.80 -2.13
CA SER A 66 -10.18 8.20 -2.56
C SER A 66 -8.73 8.56 -2.92
N ALA A 67 -7.74 7.87 -2.34
CA ALA A 67 -6.32 8.16 -2.55
C ALA A 67 -5.89 7.83 -3.99
N LYS A 68 -5.28 8.81 -4.67
CA LYS A 68 -4.83 8.69 -6.07
C LYS A 68 -3.32 8.51 -6.23
N SER A 69 -2.58 8.68 -5.13
CA SER A 69 -1.13 8.49 -5.07
C SER A 69 -0.76 7.71 -3.81
N GLY A 70 0.21 6.83 -3.95
CA GLY A 70 0.72 6.04 -2.83
C GLY A 70 1.94 5.21 -3.17
N ILE A 71 2.56 4.68 -2.11
CA ILE A 71 3.72 3.80 -2.16
C ILE A 71 3.54 2.65 -1.16
N GLY A 72 4.12 1.50 -1.46
CA GLY A 72 4.24 0.37 -0.55
C GLY A 72 5.56 -0.35 -0.72
#